data_AF-A0A3A8ENE5-F1
#
_entry.id   AF-A0A3A8ENE5-F1
#
_cell.length_a   1.000
_cell.length_b   1.000
_cell.length_c   1.000
_cell.angle_alpha   90.00
_cell.angle_beta   90.00
_cell.angle_gamma   90.00
#
_symmetry.space_group_name_H-M   'P 1'
#
loop_
_entity.id
_entity.type
_entity.pdbx_description
1 polymer ?
#
loop_
_entity_poly.entity_id
_entity_poly.type
_entity_poly.pdbx_seq_one_letter_code
_entity_poly.pdbx_strand_id
1 'polypeptide(L)'
;MAKKIKKGRMDIKAIGQGLLVGEIREAVVVFYHNGAMESVDLRIKQLPFSKTESLHSRLNSGDSGVVSDWISLALVDESNNQLFTAEQVENNFTQSLANQIFSEVSGLKGLQEYVEKLGKESTSTKNSGPS
;
A
#
# COMPACT_ATOMS: atom_id res chain seq x y z
N MET A 1 -20.16 20.72 -17.77
CA MET A 1 -19.22 21.54 -16.99
C MET A 1 -18.38 20.62 -16.12
N ALA A 2 -17.07 20.52 -16.35
CA ALA A 2 -16.19 19.70 -15.53
C ALA A 2 -15.92 20.41 -14.20
N LYS A 3 -16.34 19.81 -13.09
CA LYS A 3 -15.98 20.27 -11.73
C LYS A 3 -14.47 20.07 -11.58
N LYS A 4 -13.70 21.17 -11.59
CA LYS A 4 -12.28 21.13 -11.19
C LYS A 4 -12.21 20.55 -9.78
N ILE A 5 -11.64 19.36 -9.65
CA ILE A 5 -11.29 18.78 -8.35
C ILE A 5 -10.20 19.69 -7.78
N LYS A 6 -10.52 20.48 -6.76
CA LYS A 6 -9.50 21.18 -5.97
C LYS A 6 -8.63 20.09 -5.35
N LYS A 7 -7.34 20.06 -5.70
CA LYS A 7 -6.32 19.26 -5.02
C LYS A 7 -6.41 19.61 -3.53
N GLY A 8 -6.99 18.74 -2.72
CA GLY A 8 -7.28 19.01 -1.31
C GLY A 8 -5.97 19.14 -0.55
N ARG A 9 -5.60 20.36 -0.16
CA ARG A 9 -4.45 20.59 0.71
C ARG A 9 -4.88 20.21 2.13
N MET A 10 -4.23 19.21 2.72
CA MET A 10 -4.52 18.77 4.09
C MET A 10 -3.98 19.77 5.12
N ASP A 11 -4.64 19.88 6.27
CA ASP A 11 -4.20 20.71 7.40
C ASP A 11 -3.24 19.93 8.31
N ILE A 12 -2.03 20.47 8.49
CA ILE A 12 -1.00 19.87 9.33
C ILE A 12 -1.41 19.75 10.80
N LYS A 13 -2.27 20.65 11.31
CA LYS A 13 -2.77 20.55 12.69
C LYS A 13 -3.69 19.34 12.86
N ALA A 14 -4.58 19.12 11.90
CA ALA A 14 -5.46 17.95 11.88
C ALA A 14 -4.65 16.65 11.72
N ILE A 15 -3.61 16.64 10.89
CA ILE A 15 -2.67 15.51 10.77
C ILE A 15 -1.98 15.23 12.12
N GLY A 16 -1.50 16.27 12.81
CA GLY A 16 -0.89 16.13 14.14
C GLY A 16 -1.84 15.59 15.21
N GLN A 17 -3.15 15.71 15.00
CA GLN A 17 -4.20 15.11 15.84
C GLN A 17 -4.58 13.69 15.43
N GLY A 18 -3.91 13.12 14.42
CA GLY A 18 -4.10 11.74 13.98
C GLY A 18 -5.12 11.54 12.87
N LEU A 19 -5.52 12.59 12.13
CA LEU A 19 -6.53 12.50 11.07
C LEU A 19 -6.33 11.33 10.08
N LEU A 20 -5.07 11.02 9.75
CA LEU A 20 -4.71 9.98 8.77
C LEU A 20 -4.53 8.59 9.41
N VAL A 21 -4.40 8.51 10.74
CA VAL A 21 -4.15 7.23 11.41
C VAL A 21 -5.45 6.45 11.48
N GLY A 22 -5.41 5.21 11.00
CA GLY A 22 -6.59 4.36 10.93
C GLY A 22 -7.51 4.64 9.74
N GLU A 23 -7.15 5.58 8.85
CA GLU A 23 -7.80 5.72 7.55
C GLU A 23 -7.70 4.39 6.79
N ILE A 24 -8.82 3.94 6.22
CA ILE A 24 -8.89 2.69 5.48
C ILE A 24 -9.06 3.02 4.01
N ARG A 25 -8.20 2.45 3.17
CA ARG A 25 -8.31 2.53 1.72
C ARG A 25 -8.57 1.15 1.12
N GLU A 26 -9.33 1.14 0.04
CA GLU A 26 -9.51 -0.02 -0.81
C GLU A 26 -8.32 -0.14 -1.78
N ALA A 27 -7.84 -1.36 -2.01
CA ALA A 27 -6.78 -1.65 -2.97
C ALA A 27 -7.04 -3.00 -3.66
N VAL A 28 -6.58 -3.13 -4.90
CA VAL A 28 -6.60 -4.40 -5.64
C VAL A 28 -5.16 -4.83 -5.88
N VAL A 29 -4.81 -6.03 -5.41
CA VAL A 29 -3.52 -6.64 -5.73
C VAL A 29 -3.72 -7.72 -6.78
N VAL A 30 -2.78 -7.78 -7.72
CA VAL A 30 -2.75 -8.81 -8.76
C VAL A 30 -1.48 -9.62 -8.55
N PHE A 31 -1.61 -10.94 -8.51
CA PHE A 31 -0.51 -11.86 -8.23
C PHE A 31 -0.60 -13.09 -9.15
N TYR A 32 0.54 -13.75 -9.36
CA TYR A 32 0.60 -14.94 -10.20
C TYR A 32 0.40 -16.21 -9.36
N HIS A 33 -0.51 -17.08 -9.80
CA HIS A 33 -0.78 -18.38 -9.18
C HIS A 33 -1.16 -19.41 -10.25
N ASN A 34 -0.54 -20.59 -10.21
CA ASN A 34 -0.86 -21.74 -11.07
C ASN A 34 -1.00 -21.45 -12.58
N GLY A 35 -0.16 -20.60 -13.15
CA GLY A 35 -0.22 -20.29 -14.58
C GLY A 35 -1.09 -19.09 -14.94
N ALA A 36 -1.80 -18.50 -13.97
CA ALA A 36 -2.74 -17.42 -14.18
C ALA A 36 -2.41 -16.20 -13.31
N MET A 37 -2.86 -15.03 -13.77
CA MET A 37 -2.92 -13.82 -12.96
C MET A 37 -4.24 -13.80 -12.22
N GLU A 38 -4.17 -13.78 -10.90
CA GLU A 38 -5.30 -13.69 -9.98
C GLU A 38 -5.33 -12.29 -9.34
N SER A 39 -6.49 -11.85 -8.91
CA SER A 39 -6.66 -10.57 -8.22
C SER A 39 -7.49 -10.71 -6.95
N VAL A 40 -7.17 -9.92 -5.93
CA VAL A 40 -7.96 -9.85 -4.70
C VAL A 40 -8.12 -8.41 -4.23
N ASP A 41 -9.32 -8.09 -3.78
CA ASP A 41 -9.68 -6.82 -3.16
C ASP A 41 -9.25 -6.82 -1.69
N LEU A 42 -8.70 -5.69 -1.23
CA LEU A 42 -8.15 -5.52 0.09
C LEU A 42 -8.61 -4.21 0.72
N ARG A 43 -8.76 -4.23 2.05
CA ARG A 43 -8.94 -3.05 2.87
C ARG A 43 -7.72 -2.82 3.74
N ILE A 44 -7.04 -1.71 3.51
CA ILE A 44 -5.75 -1.41 4.13
C ILE A 44 -5.90 -0.23 5.07
N LYS A 45 -5.71 -0.49 6.36
CA LYS A 45 -5.67 0.50 7.43
C LYS A 45 -4.29 1.17 7.49
N GLN A 46 -4.27 2.49 7.50
CA GLN A 46 -3.06 3.29 7.68
C GLN A 46 -2.56 3.15 9.12
N LEU A 47 -1.39 2.54 9.27
CA LEU A 47 -0.73 2.39 10.57
C LEU A 47 -0.09 3.71 11.03
N PRO A 48 -0.02 3.96 12.35
CA PRO A 48 0.72 5.09 12.90
C PRO A 48 2.24 4.90 12.70
N PHE A 49 2.96 6.02 12.58
CA PHE A 49 4.41 6.05 12.36
C PHE A 49 5.19 5.21 13.39
N SER A 50 4.80 5.26 14.66
CA SER A 50 5.46 4.47 15.71
C SER A 50 5.41 2.95 15.47
N LYS A 51 4.36 2.46 14.82
CA LYS A 51 4.24 1.04 14.45
C LYS A 51 5.05 0.73 13.21
N THR A 52 5.01 1.59 12.19
CA THR A 52 5.79 1.39 10.95
C THR A 52 7.29 1.46 11.18
N GLU A 53 7.78 2.35 12.05
CA GLU A 53 9.21 2.43 12.40
C GLU A 53 9.72 1.15 13.05
N SER A 54 8.94 0.58 13.98
CA SER A 54 9.29 -0.70 14.62
C SER A 54 9.37 -1.83 13.59
N LEU A 55 8.42 -1.88 12.65
CA LEU A 55 8.40 -2.86 11.56
C LEU A 55 9.58 -2.65 10.61
N HIS A 56 9.89 -1.41 10.22
CA HIS A 56 11.07 -1.10 9.41
C HIS A 56 12.38 -1.53 10.09
N SER A 57 12.53 -1.24 11.38
CA SER A 57 13.73 -1.66 12.13
C SER A 57 13.90 -3.18 12.16
N ARG A 58 12.81 -3.92 12.33
CA ARG A 58 12.81 -5.39 12.32
C ARG A 58 13.15 -5.94 10.93
N LEU A 59 12.57 -5.37 9.88
CA LEU A 59 12.88 -5.72 8.49
C LEU A 59 14.36 -5.49 8.17
N ASN A 60 14.93 -4.35 8.56
CA ASN A 60 16.35 -4.05 8.35
C ASN A 60 17.28 -4.95 9.17
N SER A 61 16.79 -5.56 10.24
CA SER A 61 17.52 -6.51 11.07
C SER A 61 17.40 -7.95 10.58
N GLY A 62 16.67 -8.20 9.49
CA GLY A 62 16.48 -9.52 8.90
C GLY A 62 15.46 -10.40 9.61
N ASP A 63 14.54 -9.83 10.39
CA ASP A 63 13.44 -10.58 11.01
C ASP A 63 12.49 -11.13 9.93
N SER A 64 12.42 -12.46 9.81
CA SER A 64 11.60 -13.15 8.80
C SER A 64 10.09 -13.04 9.03
N GLY A 65 9.64 -12.80 10.27
CA GLY A 65 8.21 -12.68 10.63
C GLY A 65 7.67 -11.25 10.52
N VAL A 66 8.51 -10.28 10.13
CA VAL A 66 8.05 -8.88 10.08
C VAL A 66 7.02 -8.62 8.98
N VAL A 67 7.10 -9.35 7.86
CA VAL A 67 6.20 -9.15 6.72
C VAL A 67 4.80 -9.63 7.06
N SER A 68 4.68 -10.81 7.68
CA SER A 68 3.41 -11.36 8.17
C SER A 68 2.78 -10.46 9.23
N ASP A 69 3.58 -9.99 10.19
CA ASP A 69 3.13 -9.03 11.20
C ASP A 69 2.57 -7.75 10.57
N TRP A 70 3.30 -7.17 9.61
CA TRP A 70 2.87 -5.94 8.95
C TRP A 70 1.56 -6.13 8.20
N ILE A 71 1.46 -7.20 7.40
CA ILE A 71 0.23 -7.55 6.67
C ILE A 71 -0.93 -7.72 7.65
N SER A 72 -0.72 -8.45 8.75
CA SER A 72 -1.75 -8.72 9.75
C SER A 72 -2.25 -7.45 10.43
N LEU A 73 -1.37 -6.49 10.72
CA LEU A 73 -1.74 -5.23 11.36
C LEU A 73 -2.49 -4.28 10.43
N ALA A 74 -2.19 -4.34 9.13
CA ALA A 74 -2.70 -3.40 8.14
C ALA A 74 -4.00 -3.87 7.46
N LEU A 75 -4.17 -5.17 7.23
CA LEU A 75 -5.37 -5.69 6.58
C LEU A 75 -6.55 -5.79 7.55
N VAL A 76 -7.69 -5.24 7.12
CA VAL A 76 -8.91 -5.22 7.91
C VAL A 76 -10.11 -5.83 7.17
N ASP A 77 -11.06 -6.33 7.93
CA ASP A 77 -12.34 -6.81 7.43
C ASP A 77 -13.34 -5.66 7.19
N GLU A 78 -14.57 -6.01 6.80
CA GLU A 78 -15.62 -5.03 6.56
C GLU A 78 -16.03 -4.22 7.80
N SER A 79 -15.79 -4.79 8.98
CA SER A 79 -16.04 -4.21 10.29
C SER A 79 -14.83 -3.43 10.84
N ASN A 80 -13.78 -3.24 10.04
CA ASN A 80 -12.52 -2.58 10.39
C ASN A 80 -11.69 -3.31 11.46
N ASN A 81 -11.97 -4.59 11.69
CA ASN A 81 -11.17 -5.46 12.56
C ASN A 81 -10.03 -6.09 11.77
N GLN A 82 -9.00 -6.55 12.47
CA GLN A 82 -7.89 -7.29 11.86
C GLN A 82 -8.42 -8.52 11.11
N LEU A 83 -8.07 -8.63 9.82
CA LEU A 83 -8.60 -9.68 8.94
C LEU A 83 -7.91 -11.03 9.14
N PHE A 84 -6.60 -11.02 9.39
CA PHE A 84 -5.78 -12.22 9.56
C PHE A 84 -4.80 -12.05 10.72
N THR A 85 -4.45 -13.14 11.41
CA THR A 85 -3.29 -13.18 12.31
C THR A 85 -1.99 -13.30 11.51
N ALA A 86 -0.86 -12.94 12.12
CA ALA A 86 0.46 -13.14 11.48
C ALA A 86 0.70 -14.62 11.12
N GLU A 87 0.32 -15.54 12.00
CA GLU A 87 0.41 -16.99 11.76
C GLU A 87 -0.42 -17.44 10.55
N GLN A 88 -1.63 -16.90 10.37
CA GLN A 88 -2.43 -17.20 9.19
C GLN A 88 -1.77 -16.70 7.90
N VAL A 89 -1.11 -15.53 7.95
CA VAL A 89 -0.34 -15.01 6.81
C VAL A 89 0.84 -15.92 6.51
N GLU A 90 1.63 -16.31 7.51
CA GLU A 90 2.82 -17.15 7.32
C GLU A 90 2.48 -18.53 6.75
N ASN A 91 1.41 -19.14 7.25
CA ASN A 91 1.10 -20.53 6.92
C ASN A 91 0.23 -20.68 5.67
N ASN A 92 -0.61 -19.69 5.34
CA ASN A 92 -1.61 -19.82 4.28
C ASN A 92 -1.32 -18.96 3.05
N PHE A 93 -0.46 -17.94 3.14
CA PHE A 93 -0.22 -17.07 1.99
C PHE A 93 0.92 -17.61 1.16
N THR A 94 0.69 -17.69 -0.15
CA THR A 94 1.80 -17.92 -1.08
C THR A 94 2.75 -16.72 -1.07
N GLN A 95 4.03 -16.96 -1.33
CA GLN A 95 5.03 -15.89 -1.42
C GLN A 95 4.64 -14.80 -2.44
N SER A 96 4.04 -15.21 -3.57
CA SER A 96 3.56 -14.31 -4.62
C SER A 96 2.52 -13.33 -4.09
N LEU A 97 1.51 -13.83 -3.37
CA LEU A 97 0.46 -13.01 -2.76
C LEU A 97 1.04 -12.10 -1.66
N ALA A 98 1.82 -12.67 -0.74
CA ALA A 98 2.41 -11.93 0.38
C ALA A 98 3.26 -10.74 -0.11
N ASN A 99 4.06 -10.92 -1.16
CA ASN A 99 4.88 -9.85 -1.72
C ASN A 99 4.04 -8.69 -2.29
N GLN A 100 2.95 -9.00 -3.00
CA GLN A 100 2.09 -7.96 -3.59
C GLN A 100 1.33 -7.18 -2.53
N ILE A 101 0.80 -7.86 -1.51
CA ILE A 101 0.16 -7.21 -0.37
C ILE A 101 1.18 -6.38 0.41
N PHE A 102 2.38 -6.92 0.65
CA PHE A 102 3.44 -6.20 1.36
C PHE A 102 3.82 -4.90 0.66
N SER A 103 3.94 -4.91 -0.67
CA SER A 103 4.24 -3.73 -1.48
C SER A 103 3.19 -2.61 -1.29
N GLU A 104 1.92 -2.98 -1.13
CA GLU A 104 0.83 -2.05 -0.82
C GLU A 104 0.90 -1.52 0.62
N VAL A 105 0.99 -2.40 1.62
CA VAL A 105 0.89 -1.99 3.04
C VAL A 105 2.13 -1.26 3.54
N SER A 106 3.29 -1.50 2.93
CA SER A 106 4.53 -0.75 3.19
C SER A 106 4.58 0.62 2.51
N GLY A 107 3.66 0.89 1.58
CA GLY A 107 3.63 2.13 0.79
C GLY A 107 4.66 2.19 -0.34
N LEU A 108 5.41 1.11 -0.59
CA LEU A 108 6.40 1.03 -1.67
C LEU A 108 5.75 1.16 -3.06
N LYS A 109 4.56 0.56 -3.24
CA LYS A 109 3.84 0.63 -4.53
C LYS A 109 3.44 2.06 -4.91
N GLY A 110 2.93 2.84 -3.95
CA GLY A 110 2.55 4.23 -4.20
C GLY A 110 3.72 5.10 -4.66
N LEU A 111 4.92 4.83 -4.14
CA LEU A 111 6.15 5.49 -4.58
C LEU A 111 6.54 5.06 -6.00
N GLN A 112 6.49 3.77 -6.32
CA GLN A 112 6.77 3.25 -7.66
C GLN A 112 5.83 3.85 -8.71
N GLU A 113 4.52 3.83 -8.46
CA GLU A 113 3.53 4.40 -9.37
C GLU A 113 3.72 5.90 -9.60
N TYR A 114 4.07 6.64 -8.55
CA TYR A 114 4.37 8.07 -8.66
C TYR A 114 5.60 8.32 -9.54
N VAL A 115 6.67 7.55 -9.34
CA VAL A 115 7.90 7.62 -10.16
C VAL A 115 7.61 7.24 -11.62
N GLU A 116 6.83 6.19 -11.87
CA GLU A 116 6.42 5.81 -13.23
C GLU A 116 5.59 6.89 -13.93
N LYS A 117 4.64 7.52 -13.21
CA LYS A 117 3.83 8.62 -13.76
C LYS A 117 4.71 9.79 -14.16
N LEU A 118 5.69 10.16 -13.33
CA LEU A 118 6.67 11.21 -13.68
C LEU A 118 7.51 10.84 -14.92
N GLY A 119 7.91 9.58 -15.07
CA GLY A 119 8.64 9.09 -16.25
C GLY A 119 7.81 9.08 -17.55
N LYS A 120 6.50 8.81 -17.44
CA LYS A 120 5.56 8.83 -18.58
C LYS A 120 5.18 10.26 -19.00
N GLU A 121 5.03 11.19 -18.06
CA GLU A 121 4.74 12.61 -18.35
C GLU A 121 5.93 13.34 -19.00
N SER A 122 7.16 12.96 -18.66
CA SER A 122 8.38 13.54 -19.23
C SER A 122 8.75 13.00 -20.63
N THR A 123 8.16 11.87 -21.05
CA THR A 123 8.31 11.32 -22.41
C THR A 123 7.22 11.80 -23.37
N SER A 124 6.01 12.07 -22.87
CA SER A 124 4.89 12.65 -23.65
C SER A 124 5.17 14.08 -24.14
N THR A 125 5.95 14.88 -23.39
CA THR A 125 6.27 16.27 -23.73
C THR A 125 7.36 16.43 -24.81
N LYS A 126 8.04 15.35 -25.24
CA LYS A 126 9.08 15.42 -26.29
C LYS A 126 8.61 15.09 -27.71
N ASN A 127 7.40 14.55 -27.89
CA ASN A 127 6.90 14.10 -29.21
C ASN A 127 5.91 15.08 -29.89
N SER A 128 5.86 16.34 -29.48
CA SER A 128 5.13 17.41 -30.19
C SER A 128 6.07 18.51 -30.66
N GLY A 129 7.10 18.12 -31.43
CA GLY A 129 7.84 19.05 -32.29
C GLY A 129 7.20 19.05 -33.69
N PRO A 130 6.92 20.21 -34.31
CA PRO A 130 6.30 20.26 -35.62
C PRO A 130 7.29 19.76 -36.67
N SER A 131 6.82 18.90 -37.57
CA SER A 131 7.42 18.69 -38.90
C SER A 131 6.34 18.92 -39.93
#